data_AF-G1TQ64-F1
#
_entry.id   AF-G1TQ64-F1
#
_cell.length_a   1.000
_cell.length_b   1.000
_cell.length_c   1.000
_cell.angle_alpha   90.00
_cell.angle_beta   90.00
_cell.angle_gamma   90.00
#
_symmetry.space_group_name_H-M   'P 1'
#
loop_
_entity.id
_entity.type
_entity.pdbx_description
1 polymer ?
#
loop_
_entity_poly.entity_id
_entity_poly.type
_entity_poly.pdbx_seq_one_letter_code
_entity_poly.pdbx_strand_id
1 'polypeptide(L)'
;MSGSESLPDFPLGCDLVQRLKAALEAQDEERVRELICAEVEPVDAVLELANDDWMKEPDAQLPPGALLGLWTLEYKRELTTPLCIAAAHGHTASVRHLLSRGAHPDASPGGRGALHEACLGAHTACARLLLQHSAHPDLLSAEGLAPLHLCRTAASLGCARALLEHGASVQRAGGAARDTPLHVAAQRGLDEHARLYLGRGARVDARNGRGETALSAACGAAWRPDEQARGLRLCALLLGRGAAADARDEDERSPLHKACGHARPDLASLLLQHGADAGALDYGGASPLARALQTAACAPQAAAQRTVQALLNHGSPTVWPDAFPKVLRICAPAPAVIELLSNSYSQLRVSESWKEVIPEDALQTHKAFYQSFFALGHAPRCLQHLCRCAIRRLCGRKCCYVIPQLPLPAALQSYLLLEPEGVLH
;
A
#
# COMPACT_ATOMS: atom_id res chain seq x y z
N MET A 1 -4.14 22.41 -32.92
CA MET A 1 -4.93 23.54 -33.50
C MET A 1 -6.40 23.22 -33.32
N SER A 2 -7.17 24.28 -32.99
CA SER A 2 -8.63 24.38 -32.77
C SER A 2 -9.24 23.61 -31.59
N GLY A 3 -9.34 24.31 -30.47
CA GLY A 3 -10.30 24.07 -29.40
C GLY A 3 -10.33 25.33 -28.54
N SER A 4 -11.32 26.19 -28.77
CA SER A 4 -11.57 27.48 -28.14
C SER A 4 -11.08 27.58 -26.68
N GLU A 5 -10.14 28.48 -26.40
CA GLU A 5 -9.92 29.02 -25.06
C GLU A 5 -11.15 29.84 -24.67
N SER A 6 -12.21 29.17 -24.21
CA SER A 6 -13.34 29.84 -23.57
C SER A 6 -12.81 30.51 -22.31
N LEU A 7 -12.84 31.85 -22.29
CA LEU A 7 -12.60 32.60 -21.07
C LEU A 7 -13.58 32.10 -19.99
N PRO A 8 -13.13 31.91 -18.73
CA PRO A 8 -14.01 31.51 -17.64
C PRO A 8 -15.08 32.59 -17.45
N ASP A 9 -16.31 32.17 -17.18
CA ASP A 9 -17.43 33.09 -16.94
C ASP A 9 -17.16 33.98 -15.73
N PHE A 10 -16.40 33.45 -14.76
CA PHE A 10 -15.98 34.16 -13.56
C PHE A 10 -14.48 33.98 -13.32
N PRO A 11 -13.65 34.99 -13.65
CA PRO A 11 -12.21 34.95 -13.39
C PRO A 11 -11.90 35.18 -11.91
N LEU A 12 -10.67 34.85 -11.50
CA LEU A 12 -10.15 34.94 -10.11
C LEU A 12 -10.46 36.25 -9.39
N GLY A 13 -10.44 37.37 -10.12
CA GLY A 13 -10.65 38.71 -9.58
C GLY A 13 -12.12 39.09 -9.35
N CYS A 14 -13.07 38.20 -9.62
CA CYS A 14 -14.49 38.48 -9.44
C CYS A 14 -14.88 38.48 -7.94
N ASP A 15 -15.68 39.47 -7.52
CA ASP A 15 -16.20 39.58 -6.15
C ASP A 15 -16.96 38.33 -5.69
N LEU A 16 -17.62 37.62 -6.62
CA LEU A 16 -18.30 36.36 -6.35
C LEU A 16 -17.30 35.27 -5.96
N VAL A 17 -16.21 35.12 -6.72
CA VAL A 17 -15.16 34.11 -6.48
C VAL A 17 -14.45 34.38 -5.15
N GLN A 18 -14.16 35.64 -4.83
CA GLN A 18 -13.55 36.01 -3.55
C GLN A 18 -14.46 35.74 -2.35
N ARG A 19 -15.75 36.08 -2.45
CA ARG A 19 -16.72 35.80 -1.38
C ARG A 19 -16.97 34.30 -1.20
N LEU A 20 -17.03 33.56 -2.31
CA LEU A 20 -17.16 32.10 -2.27
C LEU A 20 -15.91 31.45 -1.66
N LYS A 21 -14.71 31.91 -2.02
CA LYS A 21 -13.45 31.48 -1.40
C LYS A 21 -13.45 31.73 0.11
N ALA A 22 -13.79 32.94 0.55
CA ALA A 22 -13.83 33.27 1.97
C ALA A 22 -14.86 32.43 2.74
N ALA A 23 -16.03 32.16 2.15
CA ALA A 23 -17.05 31.30 2.76
C ALA A 23 -16.59 29.83 2.88
N LEU A 24 -15.87 29.32 1.86
CA LEU A 24 -15.26 27.99 1.90
C LEU A 24 -14.15 27.88 2.95
N GLU A 25 -13.28 28.90 3.06
CA GLU A 25 -12.24 28.97 4.09
C GLU A 25 -12.82 29.00 5.51
N ALA A 26 -13.94 29.72 5.69
CA ALA A 26 -14.66 29.79 6.95
C ALA A 26 -15.50 28.52 7.26
N GLN A 27 -15.59 27.57 6.33
CA GLN A 27 -16.50 26.41 6.40
C GLN A 27 -17.97 26.81 6.62
N ASP A 28 -18.38 27.98 6.11
CA ASP A 28 -19.74 28.49 6.25
C ASP A 28 -20.64 27.93 5.14
N GLU A 29 -21.19 26.74 5.40
CA GLU A 29 -22.00 25.99 4.44
C GLU A 29 -23.27 26.73 3.99
N GLU A 30 -23.88 27.52 4.89
CA GLU A 30 -25.08 28.29 4.56
C GLU A 30 -24.74 29.40 3.57
N ARG A 31 -23.63 30.10 3.82
CA ARG A 31 -23.17 31.18 2.95
C ARG A 31 -22.77 30.68 1.57
N VAL A 32 -22.09 29.52 1.50
CA VAL A 32 -21.76 28.86 0.22
C VAL A 32 -23.02 28.50 -0.55
N ARG A 33 -24.03 27.93 0.13
CA ARG A 33 -25.32 27.61 -0.48
C ARG A 33 -26.03 28.86 -1.01
N GLU A 34 -26.06 29.95 -0.24
CA GLU A 34 -26.69 31.20 -0.67
C GLU A 34 -26.03 31.76 -1.93
N LEU A 35 -24.70 31.87 -1.93
CA LEU A 35 -23.95 32.42 -3.05
C LEU A 35 -24.17 31.60 -4.33
N ILE A 36 -24.12 30.26 -4.22
CA ILE A 36 -24.33 29.35 -5.35
C ILE A 36 -25.78 29.42 -5.88
N CYS A 37 -26.77 29.49 -4.99
CA CYS A 37 -28.19 29.45 -5.40
C CYS A 37 -28.70 30.81 -5.92
N ALA A 38 -28.17 31.92 -5.42
CA ALA A 38 -28.67 33.27 -5.64
C ALA A 38 -27.89 34.06 -6.70
N GLU A 39 -26.56 33.93 -6.77
CA GLU A 39 -25.72 34.86 -7.57
C GLU A 39 -25.10 34.23 -8.82
N VAL A 40 -25.16 32.90 -8.98
CA VAL A 40 -24.67 32.24 -10.20
C VAL A 40 -25.81 32.16 -11.23
N GLU A 41 -25.81 33.07 -12.22
CA GLU A 41 -26.82 33.11 -13.29
C GLU A 41 -26.65 31.99 -14.36
N PRO A 42 -25.44 31.68 -14.89
CA PRO A 42 -25.24 30.50 -15.72
C PRO A 42 -25.01 29.26 -14.83
N VAL A 43 -25.89 28.26 -14.93
CA VAL A 43 -25.83 27.05 -14.08
C VAL A 43 -24.53 26.24 -14.31
N ASP A 44 -24.04 26.24 -15.55
CA ASP A 44 -22.79 25.60 -15.95
C ASP A 44 -21.59 26.56 -15.98
N ALA A 45 -21.66 27.67 -15.23
CA ALA A 45 -20.60 28.66 -15.18
C ALA A 45 -19.24 28.04 -14.86
N VAL A 46 -18.21 28.45 -15.59
CA VAL A 46 -16.84 28.07 -15.34
C VAL A 46 -16.18 29.09 -14.42
N LEU A 47 -15.91 28.68 -13.19
CA LEU A 47 -15.23 29.45 -12.15
C LEU A 47 -13.74 29.17 -12.19
N GLU A 48 -12.91 30.20 -12.29
CA GLU A 48 -11.45 30.08 -12.13
C GLU A 48 -11.07 30.23 -10.66
N LEU A 49 -10.34 29.25 -10.10
CA LEU A 49 -9.88 29.24 -8.71
C LEU A 49 -8.34 29.29 -8.63
N ALA A 50 -7.82 29.93 -7.58
CA ALA A 50 -6.38 30.01 -7.33
C ALA A 50 -5.89 28.70 -6.69
N ASN A 51 -4.79 28.15 -7.21
CA ASN A 51 -4.21 26.86 -6.84
C ASN A 51 -3.60 26.84 -5.41
N ASP A 52 -3.40 28.01 -4.80
CA ASP A 52 -2.60 28.13 -3.58
C ASP A 52 -3.18 27.44 -2.33
N ASP A 53 -4.46 27.04 -2.32
CA ASP A 53 -5.13 26.58 -1.10
C ASP A 53 -5.51 25.09 -1.07
N TRP A 54 -5.43 24.36 -2.19
CA TRP A 54 -5.94 22.97 -2.28
C TRP A 54 -4.83 21.91 -2.40
N MET A 55 -3.55 22.30 -2.42
CA MET A 55 -2.43 21.37 -2.28
C MET A 55 -2.26 20.88 -0.84
N LYS A 56 -3.03 19.85 -0.47
CA LYS A 56 -2.71 18.95 0.65
C LYS A 56 -2.48 17.51 0.17
N GLU A 57 -1.78 17.33 -0.94
CA GLU A 57 -1.14 16.04 -1.23
C GLU A 57 0.38 16.17 -1.01
N PRO A 58 0.92 15.72 0.14
CA PRO A 58 2.37 15.70 0.37
C PRO A 58 3.13 14.74 -0.56
N ASP A 59 2.40 13.92 -1.36
CA ASP A 59 2.95 12.86 -2.20
C ASP A 59 3.01 13.22 -3.71
N ALA A 60 2.65 14.45 -4.09
CA ALA A 60 2.78 14.91 -5.47
C ALA A 60 4.27 15.00 -5.86
N GLN A 61 4.73 14.12 -6.76
CA GLN A 61 6.10 14.18 -7.28
C GLN A 61 6.30 15.48 -8.06
N LEU A 62 7.15 16.37 -7.52
CA LEU A 62 7.57 17.57 -8.22
C LEU A 62 8.26 17.18 -9.53
N PRO A 63 7.97 17.87 -10.65
CA PRO A 63 8.61 17.57 -11.93
C PRO A 63 10.14 17.74 -11.81
N PRO A 64 10.96 16.96 -12.55
CA PRO A 64 12.42 16.98 -12.43
C PRO A 64 13.07 18.38 -12.63
N GLY A 65 12.39 19.29 -13.35
CA GLY A 65 12.82 20.68 -13.54
C GLY A 65 12.72 21.54 -12.28
N ALA A 66 11.90 21.17 -11.29
CA ALA A 66 11.77 21.88 -10.02
C ALA A 66 13.06 21.83 -9.19
N LEU A 67 13.87 20.78 -9.33
CA LEU A 67 15.17 20.64 -8.66
C LEU A 67 16.30 21.43 -9.36
N LEU A 68 16.05 21.97 -10.57
CA LEU A 68 17.02 22.70 -11.38
C LEU A 68 16.78 24.22 -11.42
N GLY A 69 15.85 24.74 -10.62
CA GLY A 69 15.58 26.19 -10.54
C GLY A 69 14.93 26.80 -11.79
N LEU A 70 14.53 25.98 -12.76
CA LEU A 70 13.77 26.38 -13.94
C LEU A 70 12.28 26.33 -13.61
N TRP A 71 11.80 27.37 -12.92
CA TRP A 71 10.38 27.62 -12.77
C TRP A 71 9.84 28.13 -14.10
N THR A 72 9.19 27.27 -14.88
CA THR A 72 8.15 27.77 -15.78
C THR A 72 6.98 28.15 -14.89
N LEU A 73 6.75 29.45 -14.68
CA LEU A 73 5.52 30.01 -14.11
C LEU A 73 4.35 29.79 -15.10
N GLU A 74 4.14 28.55 -15.53
CA GLU A 74 2.93 28.17 -16.23
C GLU A 74 1.85 28.03 -15.18
N TYR A 75 1.15 29.14 -14.93
CA TYR A 75 -0.07 29.16 -14.14
C TYR A 75 -1.07 28.18 -14.77
N LYS A 76 -1.22 27.01 -14.14
CA LYS A 76 -2.24 26.04 -14.55
C LYS A 76 -3.58 26.55 -14.03
N ARG A 77 -4.40 27.09 -14.94
CA ARG A 77 -5.75 27.59 -14.65
C ARG A 77 -6.60 26.44 -14.11
N GLU A 78 -7.04 26.54 -12.86
CA GLU A 78 -7.96 25.55 -12.28
C GLU A 78 -9.39 26.03 -12.49
N LEU A 79 -10.09 25.35 -13.38
CA LEU A 79 -11.47 25.65 -13.73
C LEU A 79 -12.41 24.71 -12.97
N THR A 80 -13.49 25.23 -12.40
CA THR A 80 -14.47 24.41 -11.66
C THR A 80 -15.88 24.86 -11.99
N THR A 81 -16.87 24.02 -11.70
CA THR A 81 -18.29 24.40 -11.78
C THR A 81 -18.89 24.53 -10.37
N PRO A 82 -19.94 25.35 -10.20
CA PRO A 82 -20.71 25.40 -8.95
C PRO A 82 -21.19 24.02 -8.49
N LEU A 83 -21.53 23.14 -9.44
CA LEU A 83 -21.93 21.76 -9.16
C LEU A 83 -20.78 20.93 -8.57
N CYS A 84 -19.56 21.06 -9.09
CA CYS A 84 -18.38 20.40 -8.52
C CYS A 84 -18.10 20.88 -7.09
N ILE A 85 -18.18 22.18 -6.83
CA ILE A 85 -17.95 22.77 -5.50
C ILE A 85 -18.98 22.24 -4.50
N ALA A 86 -20.26 22.25 -4.86
CA ALA A 86 -21.33 21.72 -4.02
C ALA A 86 -21.17 20.21 -3.75
N ALA A 87 -20.72 19.45 -4.75
CA ALA A 87 -20.48 18.01 -4.61
C ALA A 87 -19.25 17.70 -3.74
N ALA A 88 -18.18 18.48 -3.84
CA ALA A 88 -16.95 18.33 -3.03
C ALA A 88 -17.20 18.51 -1.52
N HIS A 89 -18.13 19.40 -1.17
CA HIS A 89 -18.48 19.72 0.23
C HIS A 89 -19.70 18.94 0.75
N GLY A 90 -20.35 18.13 -0.11
CA GLY A 90 -21.48 17.32 0.33
C GLY A 90 -22.81 18.08 0.46
N HIS A 91 -22.92 19.26 -0.15
CA HIS A 91 -24.13 20.09 -0.10
C HIS A 91 -25.23 19.56 -1.02
N THR A 92 -25.89 18.49 -0.57
CA THR A 92 -26.94 17.77 -1.32
C THR A 92 -28.09 18.65 -1.80
N ALA A 93 -28.50 19.65 -1.00
CA ALA A 93 -29.56 20.58 -1.37
C ALA A 93 -29.15 21.48 -2.54
N SER A 94 -27.94 22.01 -2.51
CA SER A 94 -27.36 22.83 -3.59
C SER A 94 -27.19 22.00 -4.87
N VAL A 95 -26.68 20.76 -4.75
CA VAL A 95 -26.56 19.84 -5.89
C VAL A 95 -27.92 19.57 -6.52
N ARG A 96 -28.96 19.27 -5.72
CA ARG A 96 -30.32 19.06 -6.23
C ARG A 96 -30.86 20.30 -6.96
N HIS A 97 -30.64 21.48 -6.40
CA HIS A 97 -31.12 22.74 -6.96
C HIS A 97 -30.41 23.09 -8.28
N LEU A 98 -29.11 22.85 -8.39
CA LEU A 98 -28.37 23.05 -9.62
C LEU A 98 -28.82 22.06 -10.71
N LEU A 99 -28.99 20.77 -10.35
CA LEU A 99 -29.49 19.76 -11.30
C LEU A 99 -30.91 20.04 -11.77
N SER A 100 -31.80 20.55 -10.91
CA SER A 100 -33.17 20.92 -11.32
C SER A 100 -33.22 22.15 -12.24
N ARG A 101 -32.20 23.01 -12.19
CA ARG A 101 -32.01 24.12 -13.14
C ARG A 101 -31.32 23.71 -14.44
N GLY A 102 -31.01 22.42 -14.62
CA GLY A 102 -30.44 21.89 -15.86
C GLY A 102 -28.91 21.83 -15.90
N ALA A 103 -28.22 21.87 -14.74
CA ALA A 103 -26.77 21.68 -14.70
C ALA A 103 -26.36 20.37 -15.38
N HIS A 104 -25.34 20.42 -16.23
CA HIS A 104 -24.80 19.21 -16.85
C HIS A 104 -23.98 18.41 -15.82
N PRO A 105 -24.39 17.17 -15.48
CA PRO A 105 -23.73 16.40 -14.42
C PRO A 105 -22.31 15.94 -14.78
N ASP A 106 -22.02 15.82 -16.07
CA ASP A 106 -20.73 15.37 -16.61
C ASP A 106 -19.79 16.53 -16.98
N ALA A 107 -20.17 17.78 -16.69
CA ALA A 107 -19.32 18.93 -16.92
C ALA A 107 -18.04 18.84 -16.04
N SER A 108 -16.88 18.83 -16.70
CA SER A 108 -15.58 18.70 -16.04
C SER A 108 -14.53 19.68 -16.59
N PRO A 109 -14.76 21.01 -16.51
CA PRO A 109 -13.85 22.01 -17.07
C PRO A 109 -12.45 21.97 -16.42
N GLY A 110 -12.34 21.57 -15.15
CA GLY A 110 -11.07 21.35 -14.45
C GLY A 110 -10.49 19.95 -14.58
N GLY A 111 -11.06 19.11 -15.43
CA GLY A 111 -10.66 17.71 -15.53
C GLY A 111 -11.25 16.78 -14.48
N ARG A 112 -11.90 17.29 -13.42
CA ARG A 112 -12.71 16.49 -12.48
C ARG A 112 -14.15 16.96 -12.50
N GLY A 113 -15.07 16.03 -12.72
CA GLY A 113 -16.53 16.28 -12.68
C GLY A 113 -17.10 16.16 -11.28
N ALA A 114 -18.35 16.60 -11.09
CA ALA A 114 -18.99 16.61 -9.77
C ALA A 114 -19.07 15.22 -9.10
N LEU A 115 -19.24 14.16 -9.90
CA LEU A 115 -19.26 12.78 -9.40
C LEU A 115 -17.90 12.34 -8.84
N HIS A 116 -16.80 12.82 -9.43
CA HIS A 116 -15.45 12.55 -8.93
C HIS A 116 -15.23 13.17 -7.55
N GLU A 117 -15.62 14.44 -7.39
CA GLU A 117 -15.50 15.17 -6.13
C GLU A 117 -16.38 14.56 -5.03
N ALA A 118 -17.62 14.17 -5.36
CA ALA A 118 -18.48 13.47 -4.41
C ALA A 118 -17.88 12.13 -3.93
N CYS A 119 -17.18 11.40 -4.80
CA CYS A 119 -16.53 10.14 -4.43
C CYS A 119 -15.28 10.35 -3.59
N LEU A 120 -14.49 11.38 -3.92
CA LEU A 120 -13.29 11.78 -3.17
C LEU A 120 -13.64 12.22 -1.74
N GLY A 121 -14.68 13.05 -1.59
CA GLY A 121 -15.22 13.52 -0.31
C GLY A 121 -16.08 12.50 0.45
N ALA A 122 -16.32 11.31 -0.11
CA ALA A 122 -17.22 10.28 0.44
C ALA A 122 -18.68 10.72 0.66
N HIS A 123 -19.16 11.66 -0.16
CA HIS A 123 -20.52 12.23 -0.09
C HIS A 123 -21.54 11.37 -0.83
N THR A 124 -21.97 10.30 -0.15
CA THR A 124 -22.85 9.26 -0.72
C THR A 124 -24.17 9.80 -1.28
N ALA A 125 -24.77 10.79 -0.61
CA ALA A 125 -26.03 11.38 -1.03
C ALA A 125 -25.87 12.23 -2.30
N CYS A 126 -24.78 13.00 -2.42
CA CYS A 126 -24.47 13.74 -3.65
C CYS A 126 -24.20 12.79 -4.82
N ALA A 127 -23.40 11.74 -4.60
CA ALA A 127 -23.10 10.75 -5.63
C ALA A 127 -24.38 10.06 -6.16
N ARG A 128 -25.31 9.67 -5.27
CA ARG A 128 -26.61 9.10 -5.68
C ARG A 128 -27.46 10.08 -6.47
N LEU A 129 -27.55 11.34 -6.04
CA LEU A 129 -28.32 12.36 -6.77
C LEU A 129 -27.77 12.59 -8.17
N LEU A 130 -26.45 12.70 -8.32
CA LEU A 130 -25.80 12.85 -9.62
C LEU A 130 -26.09 11.66 -10.54
N LEU A 131 -25.97 10.43 -10.03
CA LEU A 131 -26.26 9.21 -10.79
C LEU A 131 -27.75 9.07 -11.18
N GLN A 132 -28.67 9.55 -10.35
CA GLN A 132 -30.11 9.61 -10.67
C GLN A 132 -30.40 10.60 -11.80
N HIS A 133 -29.64 11.68 -11.88
CA HIS A 133 -29.69 12.65 -12.98
C HIS A 133 -28.78 12.27 -14.16
N SER A 134 -28.57 10.97 -14.39
CA SER A 134 -27.86 10.41 -15.56
C SER A 134 -26.37 10.78 -15.69
N ALA A 135 -25.69 11.12 -14.59
CA ALA A 135 -24.23 11.24 -14.59
C ALA A 135 -23.57 9.93 -15.05
N HIS A 136 -22.54 10.02 -15.90
CA HIS A 136 -21.82 8.86 -16.39
C HIS A 136 -20.93 8.25 -15.28
N PRO A 137 -21.20 7.01 -14.82
CA PRO A 137 -20.53 6.42 -13.66
C PRO A 137 -19.06 6.07 -13.89
N ASP A 138 -18.64 5.97 -15.16
CA ASP A 138 -17.28 5.63 -15.56
C ASP A 138 -16.59 6.74 -16.38
N LEU A 139 -17.11 7.97 -16.32
CA LEU A 139 -16.43 9.13 -16.91
C LEU A 139 -15.02 9.25 -16.34
N LEU A 140 -14.01 9.48 -17.17
CA LEU A 140 -12.63 9.58 -16.69
C LEU A 140 -12.28 11.03 -16.36
N SER A 141 -11.59 11.22 -15.25
CA SER A 141 -10.95 12.50 -14.94
C SER A 141 -9.77 12.79 -15.87
N ALA A 142 -9.19 13.99 -15.80
CA ALA A 142 -7.98 14.36 -16.54
C ALA A 142 -6.77 13.47 -16.19
N GLU A 143 -6.72 12.92 -14.98
CA GLU A 143 -5.72 11.92 -14.57
C GLU A 143 -6.05 10.50 -15.08
N GLY A 144 -7.14 10.33 -15.83
CA GLY A 144 -7.61 9.05 -16.33
C GLY A 144 -8.23 8.16 -15.25
N LEU A 145 -8.71 8.73 -14.14
CA LEU A 145 -9.33 7.97 -13.05
C LEU A 145 -10.86 7.97 -13.21
N ALA A 146 -11.49 6.79 -13.14
CA ALA A 146 -12.94 6.70 -12.99
C ALA A 146 -13.38 7.00 -11.54
N PRO A 147 -14.63 7.42 -11.26
CA PRO A 147 -15.12 7.74 -9.93
C PRO A 147 -14.91 6.63 -8.89
N LEU A 148 -14.99 5.35 -9.30
CA LEU A 148 -14.70 4.20 -8.44
C LEU A 148 -13.26 4.19 -7.89
N HIS A 149 -12.26 4.73 -8.63
CA HIS A 149 -10.87 4.83 -8.18
C HIS A 149 -10.65 5.92 -7.12
N LEU A 150 -11.59 6.85 -6.99
CA LEU A 150 -11.52 7.93 -5.99
C LEU A 150 -12.13 7.52 -4.64
N CYS A 151 -12.80 6.36 -4.59
CA CYS A 151 -13.31 5.75 -3.36
C CYS A 151 -12.16 5.17 -2.51
N ARG A 152 -11.34 6.04 -1.92
CA ARG A 152 -10.07 5.71 -1.22
C ARG A 152 -10.20 5.59 0.29
N THR A 153 -11.37 5.90 0.86
CA THR A 153 -11.62 5.90 2.31
C THR A 153 -12.72 4.91 2.68
N ALA A 154 -12.74 4.43 3.93
CA ALA A 154 -13.81 3.54 4.40
C ALA A 154 -15.21 4.18 4.28
N ALA A 155 -15.32 5.50 4.49
CA ALA A 155 -16.57 6.26 4.35
C ALA A 155 -17.12 6.25 2.91
N SER A 156 -16.26 6.17 1.90
CA SER A 156 -16.65 6.15 0.48
C SER A 156 -17.37 4.86 0.04
N LEU A 157 -17.55 3.87 0.92
CA LEU A 157 -18.22 2.61 0.61
C LEU A 157 -19.64 2.83 0.05
N GLY A 158 -20.36 3.83 0.57
CA GLY A 158 -21.70 4.16 0.05
C GLY A 158 -21.66 4.72 -1.37
N CYS A 159 -20.63 5.52 -1.71
CA CYS A 159 -20.42 6.01 -3.07
C CYS A 159 -20.10 4.85 -4.01
N ALA A 160 -19.18 3.96 -3.60
CA ALA A 160 -18.83 2.77 -4.36
C ALA A 160 -20.05 1.87 -4.64
N ARG A 161 -20.94 1.66 -3.65
CA ARG A 161 -22.19 0.91 -3.85
C ARG A 161 -23.10 1.58 -4.87
N ALA A 162 -23.32 2.90 -4.73
CA ALA A 162 -24.17 3.65 -5.65
C ALA A 162 -23.65 3.60 -7.09
N LEU A 163 -22.34 3.78 -7.29
CA LEU A 163 -21.71 3.67 -8.60
C LEU A 163 -21.97 2.31 -9.25
N LEU A 164 -21.79 1.22 -8.51
CA LEU A 164 -21.99 -0.13 -9.02
C LEU A 164 -23.46 -0.48 -9.27
N GLU A 165 -24.39 0.08 -8.50
CA GLU A 165 -25.83 -0.04 -8.74
C GLU A 165 -26.24 0.65 -10.04
N HIS A 166 -25.57 1.75 -10.39
CA HIS A 166 -25.77 2.49 -11.64
C HIS A 166 -24.86 2.03 -12.80
N GLY A 167 -24.25 0.84 -12.69
CA GLY A 167 -23.55 0.20 -13.82
C GLY A 167 -22.08 0.56 -13.98
N ALA A 168 -21.43 1.15 -12.98
CA ALA A 168 -19.98 1.38 -13.01
C ALA A 168 -19.19 0.08 -13.20
N SER A 169 -18.13 0.13 -14.02
CA SER A 169 -17.29 -1.03 -14.31
C SER A 169 -16.22 -1.26 -13.25
N VAL A 170 -16.29 -2.42 -12.59
CA VAL A 170 -15.25 -2.88 -11.62
C VAL A 170 -13.92 -3.26 -12.27
N GLN A 171 -13.86 -3.35 -13.61
CA GLN A 171 -12.68 -3.79 -14.36
C GLN A 171 -11.98 -2.65 -15.09
N ARG A 172 -12.59 -1.46 -15.12
CA ARG A 172 -12.02 -0.32 -15.83
C ARG A 172 -10.72 0.07 -15.14
N ALA A 173 -9.61 -0.04 -15.84
CA ALA A 173 -8.32 0.44 -15.38
C ALA A 173 -8.26 1.97 -15.51
N GLY A 174 -7.67 2.64 -14.52
CA GLY A 174 -7.50 4.08 -14.50
C GLY A 174 -6.12 4.52 -14.02
N GLY A 175 -5.80 5.79 -14.28
CA GLY A 175 -4.55 6.41 -13.86
C GLY A 175 -3.33 5.96 -14.68
N ALA A 176 -2.19 6.59 -14.42
CA ALA A 176 -0.92 6.25 -15.07
C ALA A 176 -0.50 4.78 -14.83
N ALA A 177 -0.81 4.25 -13.64
CA ALA A 177 -0.51 2.87 -13.26
C ALA A 177 -1.48 1.83 -13.87
N ARG A 178 -2.56 2.28 -14.54
CA ARG A 178 -3.66 1.42 -15.01
C ARG A 178 -4.19 0.50 -13.90
N ASP A 179 -4.33 1.05 -12.70
CA ASP A 179 -4.89 0.34 -11.55
C ASP A 179 -6.38 0.11 -11.76
N THR A 180 -6.90 -1.05 -11.37
CA THR A 180 -8.36 -1.26 -11.28
C THR A 180 -8.88 -0.78 -9.92
N PRO A 181 -10.20 -0.59 -9.72
CA PRO A 181 -10.75 -0.21 -8.42
C PRO A 181 -10.35 -1.18 -7.29
N LEU A 182 -10.16 -2.46 -7.62
CA LEU A 182 -9.68 -3.46 -6.67
C LEU A 182 -8.23 -3.23 -6.24
N HIS A 183 -7.35 -2.78 -7.14
CA HIS A 183 -5.97 -2.41 -6.80
C HIS A 183 -5.94 -1.22 -5.83
N VAL A 184 -6.74 -0.19 -6.09
CA VAL A 184 -6.84 0.98 -5.22
C VAL A 184 -7.35 0.59 -3.83
N ALA A 185 -8.42 -0.23 -3.76
CA ALA A 185 -8.92 -0.74 -2.49
C ALA A 185 -7.86 -1.57 -1.74
N ALA A 186 -7.09 -2.38 -2.46
CA ALA A 186 -6.02 -3.20 -1.89
C ALA A 186 -4.86 -2.37 -1.34
N GLN A 187 -4.42 -1.34 -2.07
CA GLN A 187 -3.37 -0.41 -1.61
C GLN A 187 -3.79 0.33 -0.33
N ARG A 188 -5.08 0.66 -0.18
CA ARG A 188 -5.62 1.36 1.00
C ARG A 188 -6.13 0.43 2.11
N GLY A 189 -6.02 -0.89 1.94
CA GLY A 189 -6.49 -1.86 2.94
C GLY A 189 -8.01 -1.84 3.16
N LEU A 190 -8.81 -1.48 2.15
CA LEU A 190 -10.27 -1.37 2.25
C LEU A 190 -10.95 -2.73 2.02
N ASP A 191 -11.02 -3.55 3.08
CA ASP A 191 -11.56 -4.92 3.02
C ASP A 191 -13.04 -4.98 2.60
N GLU A 192 -13.86 -4.03 3.05
CA GLU A 192 -15.27 -3.93 2.64
C GLU A 192 -15.48 -3.54 1.17
N HIS A 193 -14.65 -2.63 0.63
CA HIS A 193 -14.67 -2.29 -0.80
C HIS A 193 -14.22 -3.48 -1.64
N ALA A 194 -13.15 -4.17 -1.23
CA ALA A 194 -12.69 -5.38 -1.90
C ALA A 194 -13.78 -6.47 -1.92
N ARG A 195 -14.48 -6.69 -0.79
CA ARG A 195 -15.64 -7.60 -0.71
C ARG A 195 -16.72 -7.24 -1.73
N LEU A 196 -17.09 -5.97 -1.79
CA LEU A 196 -18.09 -5.47 -2.72
C LEU A 196 -17.68 -5.67 -4.17
N TYR A 197 -16.46 -5.28 -4.54
CA TYR A 197 -15.96 -5.38 -5.91
C TYR A 197 -15.85 -6.85 -6.37
N LEU A 198 -15.31 -7.73 -5.54
CA LEU A 198 -15.26 -9.16 -5.83
C LEU A 198 -16.66 -9.78 -5.93
N GLY A 199 -17.61 -9.34 -5.11
CA GLY A 199 -19.01 -9.76 -5.18
C GLY A 199 -19.72 -9.30 -6.47
N ARG A 200 -19.22 -8.25 -7.13
CA ARG A 200 -19.71 -7.73 -8.43
C ARG A 200 -18.86 -8.21 -9.61
N GLY A 201 -18.04 -9.25 -9.44
CA GLY A 201 -17.31 -9.90 -10.52
C GLY A 201 -15.95 -9.25 -10.86
N ALA A 202 -15.34 -8.50 -9.92
CA ALA A 202 -13.96 -8.06 -10.08
C ALA A 202 -13.00 -9.27 -10.20
N ARG A 203 -12.02 -9.18 -11.10
CA ARG A 203 -11.05 -10.25 -11.34
C ARG A 203 -9.96 -10.13 -10.27
N VAL A 204 -9.84 -11.16 -9.44
CA VAL A 204 -8.87 -11.20 -8.32
C VAL A 204 -7.44 -11.02 -8.83
N ASP A 205 -7.08 -11.75 -9.89
CA ASP A 205 -5.72 -11.73 -10.48
C ASP A 205 -5.61 -10.79 -11.69
N ALA A 206 -6.47 -9.76 -11.79
CA ALA A 206 -6.25 -8.71 -12.76
C ALA A 206 -4.88 -8.05 -12.52
N ARG A 207 -4.14 -7.80 -13.59
CA ARG A 207 -2.84 -7.13 -13.54
C ARG A 207 -2.96 -5.67 -13.96
N ASN A 208 -2.36 -4.77 -13.20
CA ASN A 208 -2.24 -3.36 -13.55
C ASN A 208 -1.09 -3.15 -14.57
N GLY A 209 -0.80 -1.89 -14.88
CA GLY A 209 0.27 -1.50 -15.82
C GLY A 209 1.69 -1.83 -15.36
N ARG A 210 1.90 -2.18 -14.09
CA ARG A 210 3.17 -2.68 -13.53
C ARG A 210 3.22 -4.20 -13.42
N GLY A 211 2.23 -4.90 -13.98
CA GLY A 211 2.07 -6.36 -13.85
C GLY A 211 1.65 -6.84 -12.46
N GLU A 212 1.36 -5.94 -11.52
CA GLU A 212 0.97 -6.29 -10.15
C GLU A 212 -0.48 -6.76 -10.10
N THR A 213 -0.78 -7.77 -9.27
CA THR A 213 -2.14 -8.09 -8.85
C THR A 213 -2.57 -7.22 -7.67
N ALA A 214 -3.87 -7.18 -7.37
CA ALA A 214 -4.38 -6.48 -6.18
C ALA A 214 -3.71 -6.98 -4.88
N LEU A 215 -3.46 -8.29 -4.77
CA LEU A 215 -2.73 -8.87 -3.63
C LEU A 215 -1.30 -8.34 -3.55
N SER A 216 -0.59 -8.30 -4.68
CA SER A 216 0.79 -7.77 -4.74
C SER A 216 0.84 -6.28 -4.38
N ALA A 217 -0.12 -5.48 -4.87
CA ALA A 217 -0.24 -4.07 -4.55
C ALA A 217 -0.51 -3.83 -3.04
N ALA A 218 -1.38 -4.62 -2.40
CA ALA A 218 -1.55 -4.60 -0.94
C ALA A 218 -0.25 -5.00 -0.20
N CYS A 219 0.50 -5.95 -0.77
CA CYS A 219 1.78 -6.40 -0.22
C CYS A 219 2.93 -5.38 -0.38
N GLY A 220 2.78 -4.35 -1.22
CA GLY A 220 3.73 -3.23 -1.34
C GLY A 220 3.26 -1.93 -0.67
N ALA A 221 2.02 -1.87 -0.17
CA ALA A 221 1.47 -0.64 0.38
C ALA A 221 2.00 -0.33 1.78
N ALA A 222 2.28 0.95 2.01
CA ALA A 222 2.66 1.49 3.31
C ALA A 222 1.40 1.79 4.15
N TRP A 223 0.99 0.83 4.98
CA TRP A 223 -0.15 0.97 5.89
C TRP A 223 0.25 1.52 7.24
N ARG A 224 -0.61 2.39 7.79
CA ARG A 224 -0.50 2.80 9.19
C ARG A 224 -0.78 1.59 10.11
N PRO A 225 -0.30 1.60 11.37
CA PRO A 225 -0.56 0.51 12.32
C PRO A 225 -2.05 0.14 12.42
N ASP A 226 -2.95 1.13 12.45
CA ASP A 226 -4.41 0.95 12.52
C ASP A 226 -5.03 0.36 11.24
N GLU A 227 -4.28 0.39 10.14
CA GLU A 227 -4.69 -0.12 8.83
C GLU A 227 -4.10 -1.52 8.58
N GLN A 228 -3.04 -1.92 9.27
CA GLN A 228 -2.41 -3.23 9.08
C GLN A 228 -3.38 -4.38 9.32
N ALA A 229 -4.22 -4.30 10.36
CA ALA A 229 -5.22 -5.34 10.64
C ALA A 229 -6.29 -5.43 9.53
N ARG A 230 -6.70 -4.28 8.97
CA ARG A 230 -7.62 -4.21 7.83
C ARG A 230 -6.99 -4.75 6.55
N GLY A 231 -5.76 -4.34 6.27
CA GLY A 231 -4.98 -4.83 5.14
C GLY A 231 -4.71 -6.34 5.21
N LEU A 232 -4.44 -6.89 6.40
CA LEU A 232 -4.30 -8.34 6.59
C LEU A 232 -5.61 -9.08 6.30
N ARG A 233 -6.76 -8.57 6.77
CA ARG A 233 -8.07 -9.13 6.42
C ARG A 233 -8.36 -9.04 4.92
N LEU A 234 -7.95 -7.96 4.26
CA LEU A 234 -8.07 -7.81 2.82
C LEU A 234 -7.23 -8.85 2.08
N CYS A 235 -5.97 -9.05 2.48
CA CYS A 235 -5.11 -10.07 1.86
C CYS A 235 -5.67 -11.48 2.08
N ALA A 236 -6.15 -11.79 3.30
CA ALA A 236 -6.80 -13.07 3.60
C ALA A 236 -8.07 -13.28 2.75
N LEU A 237 -8.83 -12.21 2.51
CA LEU A 237 -9.99 -12.24 1.63
C LEU A 237 -9.60 -12.52 0.18
N LEU A 238 -8.58 -11.84 -0.36
CA LEU A 238 -8.10 -12.06 -1.72
C LEU A 238 -7.61 -13.50 -1.91
N LEU A 239 -6.79 -14.00 -0.98
CA LEU A 239 -6.30 -15.39 -0.99
C LEU A 239 -7.46 -16.39 -0.87
N GLY A 240 -8.44 -16.14 0.00
CA GLY A 240 -9.65 -16.96 0.13
C GLY A 240 -10.55 -16.94 -1.10
N ARG A 241 -10.42 -15.93 -1.98
CA ARG A 241 -11.10 -15.85 -3.29
C ARG A 241 -10.25 -16.38 -4.44
N GLY A 242 -9.12 -17.05 -4.13
CA GLY A 242 -8.27 -17.71 -5.12
C GLY A 242 -7.17 -16.84 -5.72
N ALA A 243 -6.79 -15.73 -5.06
CA ALA A 243 -5.65 -14.93 -5.52
C ALA A 243 -4.36 -15.75 -5.59
N ALA A 244 -3.61 -15.59 -6.67
CA ALA A 244 -2.32 -16.24 -6.81
C ALA A 244 -1.29 -15.61 -5.85
N ALA A 245 -0.91 -16.34 -4.80
CA ALA A 245 0.06 -15.90 -3.79
C ALA A 245 1.47 -15.65 -4.37
N ASP A 246 1.78 -16.28 -5.51
CA ASP A 246 3.06 -16.17 -6.22
C ASP A 246 3.01 -15.33 -7.50
N ALA A 247 1.96 -14.50 -7.66
CA ALA A 247 1.84 -13.64 -8.83
C ALA A 247 3.04 -12.67 -8.93
N ARG A 248 3.84 -12.78 -9.99
CA ARG A 248 5.00 -11.91 -10.20
C ARG A 248 4.62 -10.64 -10.95
N ASP A 249 5.17 -9.51 -10.51
CA ASP A 249 5.12 -8.23 -11.21
C ASP A 249 6.20 -8.14 -12.31
N GLU A 250 6.34 -6.99 -12.96
CA GLU A 250 7.35 -6.77 -14.02
C GLU A 250 8.81 -6.92 -13.54
N ASP A 251 9.09 -6.69 -12.24
CA ASP A 251 10.41 -6.88 -11.63
C ASP A 251 10.63 -8.33 -11.13
N GLU A 252 9.76 -9.25 -11.55
CA GLU A 252 9.64 -10.63 -11.03
C GLU A 252 9.39 -10.73 -9.51
N ARG A 253 8.95 -9.65 -8.85
CA ARG A 253 8.69 -9.67 -7.41
C ARG A 253 7.35 -10.31 -7.13
N SER A 254 7.36 -11.31 -6.24
CA SER A 254 6.13 -11.89 -5.68
C SER A 254 5.58 -11.03 -4.52
N PRO A 255 4.29 -11.20 -4.14
CA PRO A 255 3.72 -10.59 -2.95
C PRO A 255 4.58 -10.81 -1.69
N LEU A 256 5.21 -11.99 -1.59
CA LEU A 256 6.10 -12.33 -0.48
C LEU A 256 7.35 -11.44 -0.45
N HIS A 257 7.96 -11.12 -1.60
CA HIS A 257 9.09 -10.19 -1.66
C HIS A 257 8.73 -8.82 -1.09
N LYS A 258 7.56 -8.28 -1.49
CA LYS A 258 7.08 -6.98 -1.01
C LYS A 258 6.75 -7.02 0.48
N ALA A 259 6.05 -8.07 0.96
CA ALA A 259 5.75 -8.24 2.38
C ALA A 259 7.02 -8.32 3.25
N CYS A 260 8.04 -9.06 2.78
CA CYS A 260 9.33 -9.18 3.44
C CYS A 260 10.14 -7.87 3.40
N GLY A 261 10.10 -7.13 2.30
CA GLY A 261 10.74 -5.81 2.17
C GLY A 261 10.13 -4.72 3.07
N HIS A 262 8.93 -4.92 3.59
CA HIS A 262 8.33 -4.05 4.60
C HIS A 262 8.36 -4.66 6.02
N ALA A 263 9.05 -5.78 6.21
CA ALA A 263 9.13 -6.52 7.48
C ALA A 263 7.76 -6.76 8.13
N ARG A 264 6.78 -7.26 7.36
CA ARG A 264 5.42 -7.56 7.86
C ARG A 264 5.25 -9.06 8.13
N PRO A 265 5.52 -9.54 9.37
CA PRO A 265 5.59 -10.97 9.66
C PRO A 265 4.24 -11.68 9.49
N ASP A 266 3.14 -11.04 9.89
CA ASP A 266 1.81 -11.65 9.84
C ASP A 266 1.36 -11.84 8.38
N LEU A 267 1.65 -10.88 7.52
CA LEU A 267 1.37 -10.96 6.09
C LEU A 267 2.27 -11.99 5.39
N ALA A 268 3.57 -12.02 5.72
CA ALA A 268 4.48 -13.03 5.20
C ALA A 268 4.04 -14.45 5.59
N SER A 269 3.64 -14.64 6.86
CA SER A 269 3.12 -15.93 7.35
C SER A 269 1.84 -16.34 6.63
N LEU A 270 0.91 -15.40 6.41
CA LEU A 270 -0.31 -15.66 5.66
C LEU A 270 -0.01 -16.11 4.22
N LEU A 271 0.88 -15.42 3.51
CA LEU A 271 1.26 -15.77 2.14
C LEU A 271 1.91 -17.16 2.08
N LEU A 272 2.82 -17.46 3.01
CA LEU A 272 3.51 -18.75 3.10
C LEU A 272 2.54 -19.90 3.41
N GLN A 273 1.52 -19.67 4.26
CA GLN A 273 0.46 -20.64 4.54
C GLN A 273 -0.40 -20.92 3.30
N HIS A 274 -0.58 -19.92 2.43
CA HIS A 274 -1.27 -20.05 1.15
C HIS A 274 -0.35 -20.50 -0.01
N GLY A 275 0.84 -21.01 0.31
CA GLY A 275 1.71 -21.70 -0.64
C GLY A 275 2.72 -20.81 -1.38
N ALA A 276 2.93 -19.57 -0.95
CA ALA A 276 3.93 -18.70 -1.56
C ALA A 276 5.34 -19.32 -1.51
N ASP A 277 6.09 -19.20 -2.60
CA ASP A 277 7.43 -19.75 -2.71
C ASP A 277 8.47 -18.87 -1.98
N ALA A 278 8.92 -19.36 -0.82
CA ALA A 278 9.97 -18.73 -0.02
C ALA A 278 11.34 -18.68 -0.73
N GLY A 279 11.55 -19.49 -1.78
CA GLY A 279 12.79 -19.57 -2.55
C GLY A 279 12.77 -18.82 -3.88
N ALA A 280 11.68 -18.14 -4.22
CA ALA A 280 11.60 -17.38 -5.47
C ALA A 280 12.67 -16.27 -5.51
N LEU A 281 13.16 -15.95 -6.71
CA LEU A 281 14.10 -14.87 -6.93
C LEU A 281 13.41 -13.77 -7.74
N ASP A 282 13.65 -12.52 -7.37
CA ASP A 282 13.30 -11.35 -8.19
C ASP A 282 14.30 -11.15 -9.34
N TYR A 283 14.05 -10.17 -10.22
CA TYR A 283 14.93 -9.84 -11.34
C TYR A 283 16.36 -9.50 -10.89
N GLY A 284 16.52 -8.97 -9.67
CA GLY A 284 17.82 -8.67 -9.06
C GLY A 284 18.51 -9.89 -8.43
N GLY A 285 17.96 -11.09 -8.56
CA GLY A 285 18.48 -12.31 -7.96
C GLY A 285 18.33 -12.38 -6.45
N ALA A 286 17.47 -11.53 -5.86
CA ALA A 286 17.24 -11.51 -4.42
C ALA A 286 16.02 -12.36 -4.06
N SER A 287 16.18 -13.17 -3.02
CA SER A 287 15.08 -13.91 -2.41
C SER A 287 14.27 -13.05 -1.44
N PRO A 288 13.06 -13.49 -1.02
CA PRO A 288 12.29 -12.82 0.02
C PRO A 288 13.09 -12.69 1.33
N LEU A 289 13.91 -13.69 1.66
CA LEU A 289 14.82 -13.64 2.79
C LEU A 289 15.86 -12.52 2.64
N ALA A 290 16.48 -12.39 1.46
CA ALA A 290 17.44 -11.31 1.22
C ALA A 290 16.79 -9.91 1.38
N ARG A 291 15.54 -9.74 0.93
CA ARG A 291 14.77 -8.50 1.14
C ARG A 291 14.48 -8.24 2.62
N ALA A 292 14.04 -9.25 3.37
CA ALA A 292 13.82 -9.15 4.81
C ALA A 292 15.09 -8.73 5.57
N LEU A 293 16.25 -9.29 5.20
CA LEU A 293 17.54 -8.97 5.80
C LEU A 293 17.99 -7.53 5.49
N GLN A 294 17.78 -7.05 4.26
CA GLN A 294 18.09 -5.66 3.90
C GLN A 294 17.30 -4.66 4.73
N THR A 295 16.06 -5.00 5.09
CA THR A 295 15.19 -4.13 5.90
C THR A 295 15.31 -4.36 7.39
N ALA A 296 15.97 -5.44 7.83
CA ALA A 296 16.10 -5.81 9.23
C ALA A 296 16.79 -4.74 10.08
N ALA A 297 17.70 -3.96 9.49
CA ALA A 297 18.41 -2.87 10.16
C ALA A 297 17.52 -1.66 10.49
N CYS A 298 16.51 -1.41 9.65
CA CYS A 298 15.65 -0.22 9.73
C CYS A 298 14.25 -0.53 10.26
N ALA A 299 13.84 -1.79 10.25
CA ALA A 299 12.55 -2.25 10.75
C ALA A 299 12.58 -2.45 12.27
N PRO A 300 11.42 -2.44 12.95
CA PRO A 300 11.33 -2.85 14.34
C PRO A 300 11.91 -4.26 14.51
N GLN A 301 12.88 -4.43 15.42
CA GLN A 301 13.64 -5.68 15.58
C GLN A 301 12.74 -6.92 15.66
N ALA A 302 11.65 -6.85 16.44
CA ALA A 302 10.70 -7.95 16.61
C ALA A 302 9.94 -8.34 15.33
N ALA A 303 9.77 -7.41 14.39
CA ALA A 303 9.06 -7.66 13.13
C ALA A 303 9.98 -8.33 12.10
N ALA A 304 11.23 -7.86 11.99
CA ALA A 304 12.25 -8.45 11.15
C ALA A 304 12.59 -9.89 11.58
N GLN A 305 12.78 -10.10 12.89
CA GLN A 305 12.99 -11.43 13.49
C GLN A 305 11.86 -12.39 13.09
N ARG A 306 10.60 -12.04 13.37
CA ARG A 306 9.45 -12.90 13.06
C ARG A 306 9.32 -13.20 11.57
N THR A 307 9.63 -12.23 10.70
CA THR A 307 9.59 -12.42 9.24
C THR A 307 10.66 -13.42 8.78
N VAL A 308 11.90 -13.27 9.25
CA VAL A 308 13.00 -14.19 8.94
C VAL A 308 12.73 -15.59 9.49
N GLN A 309 12.22 -15.69 10.72
CA GLN A 309 11.84 -16.95 11.34
C GLN A 309 10.76 -17.69 10.52
N ALA A 310 9.71 -16.98 10.09
CA ALA A 310 8.66 -17.55 9.25
C ALA A 310 9.24 -18.10 7.93
N LEU A 311 10.06 -17.32 7.24
CA LEU A 311 10.71 -17.75 5.98
C LEU A 311 11.55 -19.02 6.16
N LEU A 312 12.40 -19.08 7.20
CA LEU A 312 13.24 -20.24 7.46
C LEU A 312 12.41 -21.48 7.84
N ASN A 313 11.28 -21.30 8.54
CA ASN A 313 10.38 -22.40 8.89
C ASN A 313 9.57 -22.93 7.70
N HIS A 314 9.34 -22.10 6.68
CA HIS A 314 8.75 -22.52 5.42
C HIS A 314 9.78 -22.99 4.37
N GLY A 315 11.05 -23.14 4.78
CA GLY A 315 12.09 -23.73 3.95
C GLY A 315 12.74 -22.77 2.95
N SER A 316 12.77 -21.46 3.27
CA SER A 316 13.59 -20.49 2.53
C SER A 316 15.05 -20.97 2.43
N PRO A 317 15.70 -20.84 1.27
CA PRO A 317 17.13 -21.09 1.16
C PRO A 317 17.89 -20.14 2.09
N THR A 318 18.87 -20.67 2.80
CA THR A 318 19.77 -19.90 3.66
C THR A 318 20.74 -19.08 2.81
N VAL A 319 21.27 -18.00 3.37
CA VAL A 319 22.30 -17.20 2.70
C VAL A 319 23.54 -18.06 2.44
N TRP A 320 24.26 -17.80 1.36
CA TRP A 320 25.50 -18.51 1.10
C TRP A 320 26.55 -18.21 2.19
N PRO A 321 27.26 -19.22 2.75
CA PRO A 321 28.15 -19.01 3.91
C PRO A 321 29.20 -17.91 3.74
N ASP A 322 29.81 -17.74 2.57
CA ASP A 322 30.84 -16.70 2.41
C ASP A 322 30.24 -15.30 2.19
N ALA A 323 28.93 -15.20 1.94
CA ALA A 323 28.20 -13.93 1.94
C ALA A 323 27.72 -13.53 3.35
N PHE A 324 27.87 -14.39 4.35
CA PHE A 324 27.46 -14.15 5.74
C PHE A 324 28.10 -12.90 6.37
N PRO A 325 29.38 -12.53 6.11
CA PRO A 325 29.95 -11.28 6.62
C PRO A 325 29.18 -10.03 6.18
N LYS A 326 28.64 -10.02 4.95
CA LYS A 326 27.80 -8.92 4.48
C LYS A 326 26.50 -8.82 5.27
N VAL A 327 25.91 -9.97 5.60
CA VAL A 327 24.70 -10.04 6.43
C VAL A 327 24.99 -9.58 7.85
N LEU A 328 26.12 -9.98 8.44
CA LEU A 328 26.54 -9.51 9.75
C LEU A 328 26.64 -7.99 9.82
N ARG A 329 27.23 -7.35 8.80
CA ARG A 329 27.29 -5.89 8.73
C ARG A 329 25.90 -5.25 8.70
N ILE A 330 25.00 -5.77 7.86
CA ILE A 330 23.67 -5.20 7.65
C ILE A 330 22.77 -5.44 8.88
N CYS A 331 22.77 -6.66 9.42
CA CYS A 331 21.92 -7.07 10.53
C CYS A 331 22.58 -6.89 11.90
N ALA A 332 23.73 -6.21 11.99
CA ALA A 332 24.44 -5.93 13.23
C ALA A 332 23.55 -5.39 14.38
N PRO A 333 22.61 -4.46 14.14
CA PRO A 333 21.71 -3.95 15.19
C PRO A 333 20.55 -4.91 15.53
N ALA A 334 20.46 -6.09 14.91
CA ALA A 334 19.38 -7.06 15.10
C ALA A 334 19.98 -8.45 15.42
N PRO A 335 20.54 -8.67 16.62
CA PRO A 335 21.22 -9.92 16.98
C PRO A 335 20.31 -11.16 16.89
N ALA A 336 19.01 -11.01 17.18
CA ALA A 336 18.04 -12.10 17.04
C ALA A 336 17.94 -12.63 15.60
N VAL A 337 18.12 -11.77 14.58
CA VAL A 337 18.15 -12.19 13.17
C VAL A 337 19.42 -12.97 12.86
N ILE A 338 20.56 -12.54 13.41
CA ILE A 338 21.84 -13.25 13.27
C ILE A 338 21.76 -14.62 13.95
N GLU A 339 21.14 -14.68 15.13
CA GLU A 339 20.89 -15.92 15.88
C GLU A 339 20.04 -16.90 15.06
N LEU A 340 18.91 -16.44 14.52
CA LEU A 340 18.04 -17.22 13.64
C LEU A 340 18.80 -17.82 12.46
N LEU A 341 19.60 -17.00 11.79
CA LEU A 341 20.38 -17.42 10.65
C LEU A 341 21.45 -18.43 11.04
N SER A 342 22.28 -18.16 12.04
CA SER A 342 23.33 -19.08 12.49
C SER A 342 22.74 -20.42 12.91
N ASN A 343 21.58 -20.38 13.55
CA ASN A 343 20.82 -21.54 13.98
C ASN A 343 20.25 -22.39 12.83
N SER A 344 20.08 -21.81 11.64
CA SER A 344 19.64 -22.54 10.45
C SER A 344 20.76 -23.36 9.79
N TYR A 345 22.04 -23.05 10.06
CA TYR A 345 23.17 -23.78 9.48
C TYR A 345 23.57 -24.99 10.32
N SER A 346 23.78 -26.13 9.65
CA SER A 346 24.38 -27.30 10.30
C SER A 346 25.86 -27.10 10.64
N GLN A 347 26.59 -26.38 9.79
CA GLN A 347 27.98 -26.00 9.98
C GLN A 347 28.18 -24.58 9.43
N LEU A 348 28.55 -23.64 10.30
CA LEU A 348 28.94 -22.28 9.94
C LEU A 348 30.33 -22.03 10.54
N ARG A 349 31.34 -21.77 9.70
CA ARG A 349 32.70 -21.51 10.17
C ARG A 349 32.83 -20.03 10.54
N VAL A 350 32.60 -19.72 11.81
CA VAL A 350 32.77 -18.36 12.32
C VAL A 350 34.27 -18.03 12.36
N SER A 351 34.66 -16.93 11.71
CA SER A 351 36.04 -16.44 11.70
C SER A 351 36.19 -15.22 12.60
N GLU A 352 37.34 -15.09 13.25
CA GLU A 352 37.71 -13.92 14.05
C GLU A 352 37.75 -12.63 13.21
N SER A 353 38.06 -12.72 11.90
CA SER A 353 38.07 -11.58 10.99
C SER A 353 36.69 -10.93 10.80
N TRP A 354 35.61 -11.62 11.15
CA TRP A 354 34.25 -11.05 11.05
C TRP A 354 34.01 -9.96 12.08
N LYS A 355 34.82 -9.88 13.15
CA LYS A 355 34.76 -8.78 14.13
C LYS A 355 34.99 -7.42 13.49
N GLU A 356 35.89 -7.35 12.50
CA GLU A 356 36.25 -6.11 11.79
C GLU A 356 35.11 -5.58 10.91
N VAL A 357 34.15 -6.44 10.57
CA VAL A 357 33.04 -6.12 9.65
C VAL A 357 31.83 -5.56 10.40
N ILE A 358 31.76 -5.76 11.71
CA ILE A 358 30.63 -5.36 12.56
C ILE A 358 30.90 -3.96 13.12
N PRO A 359 29.95 -3.01 13.02
CA PRO A 359 30.08 -1.70 13.64
C PRO A 359 30.34 -1.80 15.15
N GLU A 360 31.29 -1.02 15.67
CA GLU A 360 31.69 -1.05 17.08
C GLU A 360 30.50 -0.78 18.02
N ASP A 361 29.61 0.14 17.65
CA ASP A 361 28.42 0.49 18.42
C ASP A 361 27.51 -0.73 18.67
N ALA A 362 27.34 -1.57 17.65
CA ALA A 362 26.53 -2.79 17.73
C ALA A 362 27.22 -3.85 18.60
N LEU A 363 28.54 -3.99 18.49
CA LEU A 363 29.35 -4.89 19.33
C LEU A 363 29.27 -4.49 20.81
N GLN A 364 29.30 -3.19 21.11
CA GLN A 364 29.18 -2.68 22.49
C GLN A 364 27.77 -2.89 23.04
N THR A 365 26.75 -2.56 22.25
CA THR A 365 25.33 -2.66 22.66
C THR A 365 24.92 -4.12 22.91
N HIS A 366 25.40 -5.06 22.07
CA HIS A 366 25.02 -6.48 22.14
C HIS A 366 26.20 -7.40 22.50
N LYS A 367 27.05 -6.93 23.42
CA LYS A 367 28.31 -7.60 23.80
C LYS A 367 28.13 -9.07 24.18
N ALA A 368 27.13 -9.40 25.00
CA ALA A 368 26.89 -10.75 25.47
C ALA A 368 26.59 -11.73 24.32
N PHE A 369 25.75 -11.30 23.36
CA PHE A 369 25.42 -12.09 22.18
C PHE A 369 26.66 -12.34 21.31
N TYR A 370 27.41 -11.29 20.98
CA TYR A 370 28.59 -11.43 20.11
C TYR A 370 29.71 -12.24 20.77
N GLN A 371 29.89 -12.14 22.09
CA GLN A 371 30.83 -13.01 22.81
C GLN A 371 30.46 -14.50 22.66
N SER A 372 29.18 -14.83 22.82
CA SER A 372 28.67 -16.19 22.59
C SER A 372 28.81 -16.61 21.12
N PHE A 373 28.51 -15.72 20.17
CA PHE A 373 28.61 -16.00 18.74
C PHE A 373 30.05 -16.32 18.30
N PHE A 374 31.05 -15.57 18.75
CA PHE A 374 32.46 -15.80 18.40
C PHE A 374 33.07 -17.00 19.14
N ALA A 375 32.56 -17.38 20.31
CA ALA A 375 32.97 -18.60 20.98
C ALA A 375 32.72 -19.86 20.13
N LEU A 376 31.74 -19.81 19.21
CA LEU A 376 31.45 -20.89 18.27
C LEU A 376 32.56 -21.13 17.22
N GLY A 377 33.44 -20.15 16.98
CA GLY A 377 34.53 -20.30 16.00
C GLY A 377 35.54 -21.38 16.40
N HIS A 378 35.63 -21.70 17.70
CA HIS A 378 36.66 -22.56 18.27
C HIS A 378 36.14 -23.95 18.69
N ALA A 379 34.83 -24.22 18.55
CA ALA A 379 34.22 -25.46 19.03
C ALA A 379 33.14 -26.03 18.09
N PRO A 380 33.00 -27.36 17.97
CA PRO A 380 31.87 -27.97 17.27
C PRO A 380 30.55 -27.65 18.01
N ARG A 381 29.47 -27.46 17.23
CA ARG A 381 28.13 -27.22 17.80
C ARG A 381 27.65 -28.41 18.62
N CYS A 382 26.85 -28.14 19.64
CA CYS A 382 26.31 -29.17 20.53
C CYS A 382 25.46 -30.22 19.78
N LEU A 383 25.35 -31.43 20.33
CA LEU A 383 24.55 -32.51 19.76
C LEU A 383 23.09 -32.07 19.54
N GLN A 384 22.53 -31.30 20.48
CA GLN A 384 21.17 -30.75 20.39
C GLN A 384 20.98 -29.88 19.14
N HIS A 385 21.97 -29.05 18.78
CA HIS A 385 21.95 -28.24 17.55
C HIS A 385 21.96 -29.12 16.30
N LEU A 386 22.81 -30.15 16.28
CA LEU A 386 22.88 -31.10 15.17
C LEU A 386 21.56 -31.87 15.01
N CYS A 387 20.94 -32.29 16.11
CA CYS A 387 19.60 -32.89 16.13
C CYS A 387 18.55 -31.94 15.57
N ARG A 388 18.55 -30.66 15.94
CA ARG A 388 17.64 -29.67 15.34
C ARG A 388 17.82 -29.57 13.84
N CYS A 389 19.04 -29.43 13.35
CA CYS A 389 19.31 -29.35 11.92
C CYS A 389 18.84 -30.61 11.18
N ALA A 390 19.04 -31.79 11.76
CA ALA A 390 18.59 -33.06 11.20
C ALA A 390 17.05 -33.14 11.14
N ILE A 391 16.35 -32.81 12.23
CA ILE A 391 14.88 -32.82 12.30
C ILE A 391 14.30 -31.82 11.29
N ARG A 392 14.82 -30.59 11.25
CA ARG A 392 14.36 -29.58 10.28
C ARG A 392 14.58 -30.01 8.84
N ARG A 393 15.70 -30.69 8.54
CA ARG A 393 15.97 -31.26 7.21
C ARG A 393 14.93 -32.31 6.82
N LEU A 394 14.48 -33.13 7.77
CA LEU A 394 13.41 -34.11 7.55
C LEU A 394 12.04 -33.44 7.33
N CYS A 395 11.74 -32.36 8.07
CA CYS A 395 10.49 -31.62 7.94
C CYS A 395 10.42 -30.76 6.66
N GLY A 396 11.56 -30.35 6.10
CA GLY A 396 11.65 -29.55 4.89
C GLY A 396 10.87 -28.23 5.00
N ARG A 397 10.03 -27.93 4.00
CA ARG A 397 9.19 -26.71 3.94
C ARG A 397 8.03 -26.69 4.94
N LYS A 398 7.81 -27.79 5.69
CA LYS A 398 6.65 -27.99 6.55
C LYS A 398 6.99 -27.90 8.05
N CYS A 399 8.13 -27.29 8.41
CA CYS A 399 8.56 -27.21 9.81
C CYS A 399 7.49 -26.56 10.69
N CYS A 400 6.88 -25.47 10.23
CA CYS A 400 5.81 -24.76 10.94
C CYS A 400 4.55 -25.60 11.20
N TYR A 401 4.28 -26.63 10.39
CA TYR A 401 3.10 -27.49 10.52
C TYR A 401 3.41 -28.79 11.28
N VAL A 402 4.57 -29.39 11.00
CA VAL A 402 4.95 -30.71 11.53
C VAL A 402 5.44 -30.60 12.97
N ILE A 403 6.26 -29.59 13.30
CA ILE A 403 6.89 -29.49 14.63
C ILE A 403 5.85 -29.36 15.75
N PRO A 404 4.79 -28.53 15.64
CA PRO A 404 3.76 -28.44 16.68
C PRO A 404 2.97 -29.72 16.92
N GLN A 405 2.97 -30.66 15.97
CA GLN A 405 2.28 -31.95 16.08
C GLN A 405 3.13 -33.03 16.74
N LEU A 406 4.44 -32.78 16.90
CA LEU A 406 5.32 -33.73 17.56
C LEU A 406 5.03 -33.75 19.06
N PRO A 407 5.07 -34.93 19.71
CA PRO A 407 4.88 -35.09 21.15
C PRO A 407 6.13 -34.64 21.92
N LEU A 408 6.50 -33.37 21.76
CA LEU A 408 7.65 -32.72 22.38
C LEU A 408 7.16 -31.61 23.33
N PRO A 409 7.89 -31.35 24.43
CA PRO A 409 7.65 -30.17 25.26
C PRO A 409 7.69 -28.88 24.44
N ALA A 410 6.88 -27.88 24.83
CA ALA A 410 6.78 -26.60 24.13
C ALA A 410 8.14 -25.91 23.93
N ALA A 411 9.02 -25.96 24.93
CA ALA A 411 10.37 -25.40 24.84
C ALA A 411 11.20 -26.04 23.70
N LEU A 412 11.09 -27.36 23.49
CA LEU A 412 11.78 -28.03 22.38
C LEU A 412 11.13 -27.72 21.03
N GLN A 413 9.80 -27.55 20.99
CA GLN A 413 9.11 -27.10 19.77
C GLN A 413 9.57 -25.70 19.37
N SER A 414 9.61 -24.75 20.31
CA SER A 414 10.16 -23.40 20.14
C SER A 414 11.60 -23.43 19.61
N TYR A 415 12.45 -24.25 20.21
CA TYR A 415 13.84 -24.43 19.78
C TYR A 415 13.95 -24.93 18.33
N LEU A 416 13.12 -25.92 17.94
CA LEU A 416 13.08 -26.46 16.58
C LEU A 416 12.52 -25.44 15.57
N LEU A 417 11.62 -24.55 16.00
CA LEU A 417 11.04 -23.43 15.23
C LEU A 417 11.92 -22.18 15.20
N LEU A 418 13.15 -22.28 15.71
CA LEU A 418 14.14 -21.21 15.75
C LEU A 418 13.67 -20.00 16.57
N GLU A 419 12.96 -20.17 17.68
CA GLU A 419 12.77 -19.03 18.58
C GLU A 419 14.11 -18.58 19.16
N PRO A 420 14.47 -17.28 19.10
CA PRO A 420 15.75 -16.81 19.60
C PRO A 420 15.75 -16.74 21.13
N GLU A 421 16.84 -17.23 21.72
CA GLU A 421 17.07 -17.28 23.17
C GLU A 421 18.02 -16.15 23.63
N GLY A 422 18.65 -15.44 22.68
CA GLY A 422 19.63 -14.38 22.92
C GLY A 422 21.05 -14.88 23.17
N VAL A 423 21.25 -16.20 23.16
CA VAL A 423 22.54 -16.87 23.39
C VAL A 423 22.65 -18.06 22.43
N LEU A 424 23.86 -18.30 21.93
CA LEU A 424 24.16 -19.46 21.09
C LEU A 424 24.97 -20.50 21.88
N HIS A 425 24.40 -21.70 22.01
CA HIS A 425 24.98 -22.85 22.73
C HIS A 425 25.80 -23.78 21.85
#